data_AF-A0A5N5FV27-F1
#
_entry.id   AF-A0A5N5FV27-F1
#
_cell.length_a   1.000
_cell.length_b   1.000
_cell.length_c   1.000
_cell.angle_alpha   90.00
_cell.angle_beta   90.00
_cell.angle_gamma   90.00
#
_symmetry.space_group_name_H-M   'P 1'
#
loop_
_entity.id
_entity.type
_entity.pdbx_description
1 polymer ?
#
loop_
_entity_poly.entity_id
_entity_poly.type
_entity_poly.pdbx_seq_one_letter_code
_entity_poly.pdbx_strand_id
1 'polypeptide(L)'
;MNQSDVASIETFCRDTVATFWHYHGGCLVRKVVDGDFRVKGIKALRVVDGSVFKSLSPGTNPQATLMMLGRHVGLRMLEERSACKGR
;
A
#
# COMPACT_ATOMS: atom_id res chain seq x y z
N MET A 1 28.80 20.46 -6.85
CA MET A 1 28.86 19.66 -5.61
C MET A 1 30.04 18.73 -5.68
N ASN A 2 30.91 18.77 -4.68
CA ASN A 2 31.90 17.72 -4.48
C ASN A 2 31.18 16.49 -3.92
N GLN A 3 31.04 15.42 -4.70
CA GLN A 3 30.31 14.21 -4.28
C GLN A 3 31.02 13.43 -3.16
N SER A 4 32.28 13.76 -2.85
CA SER A 4 33.03 13.16 -1.74
C SER A 4 32.81 13.86 -0.39
N ASP A 5 32.16 15.03 -0.38
CA ASP A 5 31.79 15.75 0.84
C ASP A 5 30.40 15.32 1.34
N VAL A 6 30.39 14.30 2.20
CA VAL A 6 29.17 13.68 2.74
C VAL A 6 28.32 14.67 3.55
N ALA A 7 28.95 15.58 4.31
CA ALA A 7 28.23 16.55 5.14
C ALA A 7 27.47 17.58 4.29
N SER A 8 28.09 18.02 3.19
CA SER A 8 27.42 18.90 2.22
C SER A 8 26.21 18.22 1.55
N ILE A 9 26.36 16.94 1.17
CA ILE A 9 25.26 16.16 0.59
C ILE A 9 24.13 15.95 1.61
N GLU A 10 24.44 15.67 2.87
CA GLU A 10 23.43 15.53 3.92
C GLU A 10 22.59 16.80 4.09
N THR A 11 23.27 17.97 4.14
CA THR A 11 22.59 19.27 4.25
C THR A 11 21.68 19.50 3.06
N PHE A 12 22.17 19.26 1.84
CA PHE A 12 21.37 19.36 0.63
C PHE A 12 20.14 18.45 0.67
N CYS A 13 20.31 17.17 1.05
CA CYS A 13 19.20 16.23 1.18
C CYS A 13 18.13 16.75 2.14
N ARG A 14 18.51 17.31 3.29
CA ARG A 14 17.56 17.86 4.28
C ARG A 14 16.85 19.11 3.76
N ASP A 15 17.58 20.00 3.10
CA ASP A 15 17.06 21.30 2.64
C ASP A 15 16.18 21.18 1.41
N THR A 16 16.42 20.18 0.55
CA THR A 16 15.72 20.05 -0.74
C THR A 16 14.80 18.84 -0.83
N VAL A 17 14.69 18.02 0.22
CA VAL A 17 13.77 16.87 0.20
C VAL A 17 12.35 17.36 -0.07
N ALA A 18 11.70 16.71 -1.04
CA ALA A 18 10.31 16.92 -1.37
C ALA A 18 9.61 15.58 -1.46
N THR A 19 8.29 15.62 -1.54
CA THR A 19 7.52 14.41 -1.79
C THR A 19 7.76 13.86 -3.18
N PHE A 20 7.68 12.54 -3.30
CA PHE A 20 7.54 11.85 -4.57
C PHE A 20 6.10 11.40 -4.83
N TRP A 21 5.14 11.94 -4.07
CA TRP A 21 3.70 11.66 -4.14
C TRP A 21 3.30 10.18 -3.96
N HIS A 22 4.19 9.33 -3.45
CA HIS A 22 3.98 7.90 -3.22
C HIS A 22 3.76 7.56 -1.74
N TYR A 23 3.02 8.41 -1.02
CA TYR A 23 2.63 8.11 0.35
C TYR A 23 1.76 6.86 0.42
N HIS A 24 1.96 6.08 1.47
CA HIS A 24 1.28 4.80 1.69
C HIS A 24 1.26 4.47 3.19
N GLY A 25 0.56 3.40 3.55
CA GLY A 25 0.39 3.00 4.94
C GLY A 25 -0.79 3.69 5.66
N GLY A 26 -0.98 3.34 6.93
CA GLY A 26 -2.08 3.82 7.78
C GLY A 26 -3.14 2.75 8.08
N CYS A 27 -3.44 1.87 7.14
CA CYS A 27 -4.42 0.78 7.28
C CYS A 27 -3.78 -0.61 7.08
N LEU A 28 -2.67 -0.86 7.78
CA LEU A 28 -1.78 -1.96 7.43
C LEU A 28 -2.44 -3.34 7.57
N VAL A 29 -2.10 -4.25 6.64
CA VAL A 29 -2.41 -5.67 6.76
C VAL A 29 -1.81 -6.23 8.06
N ARG A 30 -2.58 -7.06 8.77
CA ARG A 30 -2.33 -7.62 10.11
C ARG A 30 -2.36 -6.62 11.27
N LYS A 31 -2.47 -5.31 11.02
CA LYS A 31 -2.69 -4.30 12.07
C LYS A 31 -4.15 -3.84 12.09
N VAL A 32 -4.67 -3.34 10.96
CA VAL A 32 -6.04 -2.82 10.81
C VAL A 32 -6.92 -3.78 10.01
N VAL A 33 -6.41 -4.29 8.89
CA VAL A 33 -7.11 -5.29 8.06
C VAL A 33 -6.48 -6.68 8.18
N ASP A 34 -7.27 -7.72 7.91
CA ASP A 34 -6.79 -9.10 7.83
C ASP A 34 -6.15 -9.43 6.46
N GLY A 35 -5.77 -10.69 6.24
CA GLY A 35 -5.13 -11.15 4.99
C GLY A 35 -6.02 -11.09 3.76
N ASP A 36 -7.34 -10.97 3.94
CA ASP A 36 -8.33 -10.79 2.88
C ASP A 36 -8.81 -9.34 2.79
N PHE A 37 -8.05 -8.41 3.39
CA PHE A 37 -8.32 -6.97 3.40
C PHE A 37 -9.60 -6.56 4.15
N ARG A 38 -10.15 -7.43 5.00
CA ARG A 38 -11.32 -7.11 5.84
C ARG A 38 -10.89 -6.34 7.08
N VAL A 39 -11.67 -5.32 7.44
CA VAL A 39 -11.40 -4.54 8.65
C VAL A 39 -11.67 -5.42 9.87
N LYS A 40 -10.67 -5.56 10.75
CA LYS A 40 -10.77 -6.45 11.91
C LYS A 40 -11.91 -6.03 12.83
N GLY A 41 -12.78 -6.99 13.19
CA GLY A 41 -13.92 -6.76 14.08
C GLY A 41 -15.15 -6.14 13.41
N ILE A 42 -15.09 -5.78 12.12
CA ILE A 42 -16.21 -5.19 11.39
C ILE A 42 -16.63 -6.11 10.24
N LYS A 43 -17.93 -6.40 10.15
CA LYS A 43 -18.50 -7.18 9.05
C LYS A 43 -18.72 -6.29 7.83
N ALA A 44 -18.66 -6.90 6.64
CA ALA A 44 -18.98 -6.25 5.36
C ALA A 44 -18.15 -4.98 5.01
N LEU A 45 -16.96 -4.80 5.61
CA LEU A 45 -16.06 -3.67 5.34
C LEU A 45 -14.66 -4.15 4.96
N ARG A 46 -14.10 -3.60 3.88
CA ARG A 46 -12.72 -3.84 3.42
C ARG A 46 -12.04 -2.52 3.04
N VAL A 47 -10.71 -2.52 3.05
CA VAL A 47 -9.89 -1.40 2.56
C VAL A 47 -8.91 -1.92 1.51
N VAL A 48 -8.91 -1.33 0.32
CA VAL A 48 -8.11 -1.79 -0.84
C VAL A 48 -7.53 -0.58 -1.57
N ASP A 49 -6.43 -0.05 -1.04
CA ASP A 49 -5.68 1.08 -1.61
C ASP A 49 -4.23 1.07 -1.07
N GLY A 50 -3.49 2.17 -1.27
CA GLY A 50 -2.10 2.29 -0.81
C GLY A 50 -1.91 2.26 0.71
N SER A 51 -2.98 2.45 1.49
CA SER A 51 -2.87 2.48 2.95
C SER A 51 -2.54 1.12 3.58
N VAL A 52 -2.68 0.03 2.83
CA VAL A 52 -2.46 -1.33 3.35
C VAL A 52 -1.00 -1.77 3.34
N PHE A 53 -0.11 -1.05 2.65
CA PHE A 53 1.32 -1.35 2.55
C PHE A 53 2.10 -0.87 3.78
N LYS A 54 3.06 -1.70 4.25
CA LYS A 54 3.76 -1.47 5.53
C LYS A 54 4.81 -0.36 5.49
N SER A 55 5.88 -0.53 4.72
CA SER A 55 7.08 0.31 4.85
C SER A 55 7.77 0.65 3.54
N LEU A 56 7.42 -0.05 2.45
CA LEU A 56 7.97 0.22 1.13
C LEU A 56 6.80 0.41 0.17
N SER A 57 6.90 1.48 -0.60
CA SER A 57 6.04 1.66 -1.77
C SER A 57 6.28 0.48 -2.71
N PRO A 58 5.23 -0.17 -3.23
CA PRO A 58 5.41 -1.27 -4.17
C PRO A 58 6.01 -0.75 -5.49
N GLY A 59 7.31 -0.99 -5.69
CA GLY A 59 8.06 -0.49 -6.84
C GLY A 59 8.34 1.02 -6.79
N THR A 60 9.03 1.52 -7.81
CA THR A 60 9.39 2.94 -7.93
C THR A 60 8.14 3.83 -8.04
N ASN A 61 7.17 3.40 -8.85
CA ASN A 61 5.88 4.07 -9.06
C ASN A 61 4.74 3.09 -8.73
N PRO A 62 3.99 3.28 -7.63
CA PRO A 62 3.06 2.28 -7.11
C PRO A 62 1.75 2.16 -7.87
N GLN A 63 1.46 3.08 -8.79
CA GLN A 63 0.16 3.16 -9.47
C GLN A 63 -0.25 1.83 -10.12
N ALA A 64 0.64 1.19 -10.87
CA ALA A 64 0.33 -0.08 -11.54
C ALA A 64 -0.02 -1.18 -10.52
N THR A 65 0.72 -1.25 -9.42
CA THR A 65 0.44 -2.21 -8.34
C THR A 65 -0.89 -1.93 -7.65
N LEU A 66 -1.25 -0.67 -7.43
CA LEU A 66 -2.54 -0.28 -6.84
C LEU A 66 -3.72 -0.67 -7.74
N MET A 67 -3.61 -0.39 -9.04
CA MET A 67 -4.64 -0.77 -10.01
C MET A 67 -4.81 -2.30 -10.07
N MET A 68 -3.70 -3.04 -10.08
CA MET A 68 -3.71 -4.50 -10.04
C MET A 68 -4.36 -5.02 -8.75
N LEU A 69 -4.00 -4.45 -7.59
CA LEU A 69 -4.52 -4.83 -6.29
C LEU A 69 -6.05 -4.72 -6.25
N GLY A 70 -6.61 -3.61 -6.75
CA GLY A 70 -8.05 -3.42 -6.82
C GLY A 70 -8.76 -4.54 -7.61
N ARG A 71 -8.24 -4.88 -8.80
CA ARG A 71 -8.80 -5.98 -9.60
C ARG A 71 -8.61 -7.33 -8.92
N HIS A 72 -7.44 -7.60 -8.34
CA HIS A 72 -7.12 -8.86 -7.69
C HIS A 72 -8.09 -9.13 -6.54
N VAL A 73 -8.28 -8.18 -5.62
CA VAL A 73 -9.22 -8.33 -4.50
C VAL A 73 -10.66 -8.44 -4.99
N GLY A 74 -11.04 -7.68 -6.02
CA GLY A 74 -12.38 -7.79 -6.63
C GLY A 74 -12.70 -9.20 -7.15
N LEU A 75 -11.73 -9.86 -7.79
CA LEU A 75 -11.89 -11.25 -8.25
C LEU A 75 -11.98 -12.23 -7.08
N ARG A 76 -11.15 -12.07 -6.04
CA ARG A 76 -11.22 -12.90 -4.82
C ARG A 76 -12.59 -12.81 -4.15
N MET A 77 -13.17 -11.61 -4.09
CA MET A 77 -14.52 -11.40 -3.57
C MET A 77 -15.60 -12.10 -4.42
N LEU A 78 -15.43 -12.18 -5.75
CA LEU A 78 -16.34 -12.93 -6.62
C LEU A 78 -16.23 -14.44 -6.36
N GLU A 79 -15.01 -14.97 -6.24
CA GLU A 79 -14.75 -16.38 -5.92
C GLU A 79 -15.38 -16.77 -4.57
N GLU A 80 -15.19 -15.96 -3.54
CA GLU A 80 -15.80 -16.16 -2.21
C GLU A 80 -17.34 -16.22 -2.29
N ARG A 81 -17.97 -15.34 -3.08
CA ARG A 81 -19.43 -15.33 -3.27
C ARG A 81 -19.92 -16.55 -4.04
N SER A 82 -19.21 -16.97 -5.08
CA SER A 82 -19.56 -18.14 -5.87
C SER A 82 -19.46 -19.43 -5.04
N ALA A 83 -18.43 -19.56 -4.21
CA ALA A 83 -18.29 -20.69 -3.28
C ALA A 83 -19.42 -20.74 -2.24
N CYS A 84 -19.98 -19.59 -1.85
CA CYS A 84 -21.12 -19.52 -0.93
C CYS A 84 -22.46 -19.90 -1.59
N LYS A 85 -22.59 -19.74 -2.92
CA LYS A 85 -23.82 -20.09 -3.68
C LYS A 85 -23.94 -21.58 -4.03
N GLY A 86 -22.84 -22.33 -3.94
CA GLY A 86 -22.82 -23.78 -4.16
C GLY A 86 -23.07 -24.61 -2.89
N ARG A 87 -23.54 -23.97 -1.80
CA ARG A 87 -23.94 -24.60 -0.55
C ARG A 87 -25.43 -24.41 -0.32
#